data_AF-A0A6M5Y6G2-F1
#
_entry.id   AF-A0A6M5Y6G2-F1
#
_cell.length_a   1.000
_cell.length_b   1.000
_cell.length_c   1.000
_cell.angle_alpha   90.00
_cell.angle_beta   90.00
_cell.angle_gamma   90.00
#
_symmetry.space_group_name_H-M   'P 1'
#
loop_
_entity.id
_entity.type
_entity.pdbx_description
1 polymer ?
#
loop_
_entity_poly.entity_id
_entity_poly.type
_entity_poly.pdbx_seq_one_letter_code
_entity_poly.pdbx_strand_id
1 'polypeptide(L)'
;MTSHVFDIQPFELHQLLALYPNLGKNSDVGKIAVKVVEKYFSSLDPNATFTFNKKGIDVTVCYLSGTECFEVKGTVDQDIAWSKLKVSSRQCYDKLVNGMGLIRVTGIGQLRMKLHFLKYGEDFKLIPEPRWSVVKIR
;
A
#
# COMPACT_ATOMS: atom_id res chain seq x y z
N MET A 1 5.73 -12.37 -8.52
CA MET A 1 5.98 -11.10 -7.81
C MET A 1 6.97 -10.28 -8.61
N THR A 2 6.62 -9.03 -8.91
CA THR A 2 7.54 -8.05 -9.50
C THR A 2 7.89 -6.99 -8.46
N SER A 3 9.12 -6.51 -8.44
CA SER A 3 9.57 -5.50 -7.48
C SER A 3 10.27 -4.35 -8.20
N HIS A 4 9.97 -3.12 -7.79
CA HIS A 4 10.58 -1.92 -8.32
C HIS A 4 11.21 -1.11 -7.19
N VAL A 5 12.38 -0.57 -7.46
CA VAL A 5 12.99 0.45 -6.59
C VAL A 5 12.45 1.81 -7.03
N PHE A 6 12.06 2.62 -6.06
CA PHE A 6 11.60 3.98 -6.29
C PHE A 6 12.36 4.95 -5.38
N ASP A 7 13.01 5.93 -6.00
CA ASP A 7 13.75 6.98 -5.32
C ASP A 7 12.87 8.24 -5.25
N ILE A 8 12.35 8.56 -4.07
CA ILE A 8 11.58 9.79 -3.82
C ILE A 8 12.52 10.98 -3.62
N GLN A 9 12.13 12.17 -4.07
CA GLN A 9 12.95 13.35 -3.85
C GLN A 9 12.98 13.74 -2.36
N PRO A 10 14.12 14.21 -1.82
CA PRO A 10 14.23 14.56 -0.40
C PRO A 10 13.19 15.57 0.09
N PHE A 11 12.90 16.58 -0.73
CA PHE A 11 11.90 17.59 -0.42
C PHE A 11 10.48 16.98 -0.29
N GLU A 12 10.12 16.08 -1.21
CA GLU A 12 8.82 15.41 -1.19
C GLU A 12 8.67 14.46 0.00
N LEU A 13 9.74 13.72 0.31
CA LEU A 13 9.75 12.87 1.51
C LEU A 13 9.59 13.70 2.78
N HIS A 14 10.30 14.83 2.88
CA HIS A 14 10.19 15.74 4.00
C HIS A 14 8.74 16.25 4.18
N GLN A 15 8.07 16.64 3.08
CA GLN A 15 6.67 17.04 3.12
C GLN A 15 5.73 15.91 3.60
N LEU A 16 5.95 14.68 3.12
CA LEU A 16 5.14 13.53 3.56
C LEU A 16 5.33 13.21 5.04
N LEU A 17 6.57 13.26 5.53
CA LEU A 17 6.89 13.03 6.94
C LEU A 17 6.36 14.16 7.83
N ALA A 18 6.27 15.39 7.34
CA ALA A 18 5.62 16.47 8.06
C ALA A 18 4.10 16.25 8.21
N LEU A 19 3.43 15.72 7.17
CA LEU A 19 1.99 15.43 7.19
C LEU A 19 1.65 14.17 8.01
N TYR A 20 2.55 13.19 8.03
CA TYR A 20 2.36 11.89 8.69
C TYR A 20 3.58 11.55 9.56
N PRO A 21 3.78 12.26 10.68
CA PRO A 21 5.04 12.22 11.43
C PRO A 21 5.30 10.93 12.21
N ASN A 22 4.28 10.11 12.47
CA ASN A 22 4.42 8.95 13.35
C ASN A 22 4.65 7.65 12.56
N LEU A 23 5.92 7.33 12.30
CA LEU A 23 6.30 6.08 11.63
C LEU A 23 6.11 4.80 12.49
N GLY A 24 5.85 4.93 13.79
CA GLY A 24 5.42 3.81 14.64
C GLY A 24 3.93 3.47 14.50
N LYS A 25 3.14 4.34 13.86
CA LYS A 25 1.70 4.18 13.70
C LYS A 25 1.36 3.64 12.32
N ASN A 26 0.78 2.44 12.27
CA ASN A 26 0.40 1.78 11.02
C ASN A 26 -0.50 2.64 10.10
N SER A 27 -1.32 3.54 10.65
CA SER A 27 -2.15 4.43 9.84
C SER A 27 -1.34 5.46 9.04
N ASP A 28 -0.28 6.00 9.64
CA ASP A 28 0.52 7.07 9.04
C ASP A 28 1.46 6.46 8.00
N VAL A 29 2.08 5.33 8.34
CA VAL A 29 2.84 4.50 7.40
C VAL A 29 1.98 4.09 6.19
N GLY A 30 0.72 3.70 6.41
CA GLY A 30 -0.22 3.38 5.34
C GLY A 30 -0.51 4.56 4.41
N LYS A 31 -0.74 5.75 4.97
CA LYS A 31 -0.98 6.97 4.18
C LYS A 31 0.25 7.38 3.37
N ILE A 32 1.44 7.31 3.95
CA ILE A 32 2.69 7.57 3.22
C ILE A 32 2.83 6.59 2.06
N ALA A 33 2.59 5.29 2.29
CA ALA A 33 2.71 4.28 1.24
C ALA A 33 1.78 4.56 0.05
N VAL A 34 0.53 4.96 0.28
CA VAL A 34 -0.40 5.35 -0.79
C VAL A 34 0.15 6.51 -1.61
N LYS A 35 0.73 7.52 -0.94
CA LYS A 35 1.36 8.67 -1.63
C LYS A 35 2.63 8.31 -2.40
N VAL A 36 3.42 7.36 -1.90
CA VAL A 36 4.58 6.83 -2.62
C VAL A 36 4.13 6.08 -3.88
N VAL A 37 3.06 5.30 -3.81
CA VAL A 37 2.47 4.61 -4.97
C VAL A 37 1.96 5.61 -6.02
N GLU A 38 1.26 6.66 -5.60
CA GLU A 38 0.83 7.75 -6.50
C GLU A 38 2.03 8.35 -7.23
N LYS A 39 3.10 8.73 -6.50
CA LYS A 39 4.31 9.30 -7.10
C LYS A 39 5.04 8.34 -8.03
N TYR A 40 5.12 7.06 -7.67
CA TYR A 40 5.70 6.03 -8.54
C TYR A 40 4.99 5.98 -9.89
N PHE A 41 3.65 5.91 -9.89
CA PHE A 41 2.90 5.85 -11.13
C PHE A 41 2.94 7.17 -11.92
N SER A 42 2.93 8.33 -11.26
CA SER A 42 3.15 9.62 -11.94
C SER A 42 4.53 9.73 -12.59
N SER A 43 5.54 9.03 -12.07
CA SER A 43 6.87 8.99 -12.69
C SER A 43 6.92 8.13 -13.96
N LEU A 44 6.00 7.17 -14.09
CA LEU A 44 5.88 6.32 -15.28
C LEU A 44 5.00 6.96 -16.35
N ASP A 45 3.89 7.58 -15.93
CA ASP A 45 2.98 8.30 -16.80
C ASP A 45 2.52 9.60 -16.11
N PRO A 46 3.05 10.77 -16.53
CA PRO A 46 2.64 12.06 -15.99
C PRO A 46 1.15 12.40 -16.18
N ASN A 47 0.45 11.71 -17.09
CA ASN A 47 -0.98 11.90 -17.34
C ASN A 47 -1.86 10.91 -16.57
N ALA A 48 -1.27 10.00 -15.79
CA ALA A 48 -2.03 9.07 -14.96
C ALA A 48 -2.91 9.85 -13.98
N THR A 49 -4.16 9.43 -13.85
CA THR A 49 -5.11 10.00 -12.88
C THR A 49 -5.42 9.00 -11.77
N PHE A 50 -5.72 9.52 -10.58
CA PHE A 50 -5.85 8.70 -9.38
C PHE A 50 -7.19 8.93 -8.69
N THR A 51 -7.83 7.85 -8.26
CA THR A 51 -8.94 7.91 -7.30
C THR A 51 -8.61 7.11 -6.06
N PHE A 52 -8.84 7.68 -4.88
CA PHE A 52 -8.48 7.08 -3.59
C PHE A 52 -9.71 6.64 -2.80
N ASN A 53 -9.51 5.66 -1.90
CA ASN A 53 -10.48 5.27 -0.87
C ASN A 53 -11.86 4.85 -1.41
N LYS A 54 -11.90 4.15 -2.54
CA LYS A 54 -13.13 3.44 -2.96
C LYS A 54 -13.32 2.24 -2.02
N LYS A 55 -14.56 1.81 -1.79
CA LYS A 55 -14.88 0.68 -0.89
C LYS A 55 -14.01 -0.55 -1.21
N GLY A 56 -13.04 -0.87 -0.33
CA GLY A 56 -12.09 -1.98 -0.49
C GLY A 56 -10.99 -1.78 -1.55
N ILE A 57 -10.71 -0.55 -1.97
CA ILE A 57 -9.61 -0.18 -2.88
C ILE A 57 -8.92 1.07 -2.32
N ASP A 58 -7.61 0.99 -2.06
CA ASP A 58 -6.85 2.15 -1.60
C ASP A 58 -6.58 3.13 -2.74
N VAL A 59 -6.19 2.62 -3.92
CA VAL A 59 -5.91 3.44 -5.11
C VAL A 59 -6.44 2.80 -6.40
N THR A 60 -7.08 3.59 -7.23
CA THR A 60 -7.37 3.30 -8.64
C THR A 60 -6.48 4.18 -9.50
N VAL A 61 -5.71 3.60 -10.39
CA VAL A 61 -4.87 4.31 -11.36
C VAL A 61 -5.48 4.17 -12.74
N CYS A 62 -5.69 5.28 -13.43
CA CYS A 62 -6.21 5.31 -14.79
C CYS A 62 -5.12 5.83 -15.72
N TYR A 63 -4.73 5.01 -16.69
CA TYR A 63 -3.83 5.34 -17.80
C TYR A 63 -4.62 5.42 -19.11
N LEU A 64 -3.95 5.83 -20.19
CA LEU A 64 -4.50 5.72 -21.54
C LEU A 64 -4.83 4.27 -21.94
N SER A 65 -4.04 3.31 -21.48
CA SER A 65 -4.19 1.89 -21.81
C SER A 65 -5.21 1.13 -20.97
N GLY A 66 -5.73 1.74 -19.89
CA GLY A 66 -6.71 1.08 -19.02
C GLY A 66 -6.65 1.54 -17.56
N THR A 67 -7.37 0.82 -16.71
CA THR A 67 -7.53 1.14 -15.30
C THR A 67 -7.14 -0.05 -14.43
N GLU A 68 -6.34 0.22 -13.39
CA GLU A 68 -5.91 -0.77 -12.41
C GLU A 68 -6.30 -0.35 -10.99
N CYS A 69 -6.69 -1.32 -10.18
CA CYS A 69 -7.06 -1.11 -8.78
C CYS A 69 -6.09 -1.84 -7.86
N PHE A 70 -5.70 -1.20 -6.77
CA PHE A 70 -4.76 -1.76 -5.81
C PHE A 70 -5.18 -1.57 -4.36
N GLU A 71 -4.90 -2.58 -3.54
CA GLU A 71 -4.71 -2.44 -2.10
C GLU A 71 -3.25 -2.05 -1.83
N VAL A 72 -2.99 -1.11 -0.93
CA VAL A 72 -1.65 -0.63 -0.60
C VAL A 72 -1.32 -0.90 0.86
N LYS A 73 -0.16 -1.50 1.12
CA LYS A 73 0.32 -1.76 2.47
C LYS A 73 1.75 -1.27 2.66
N GLY A 74 1.95 -0.29 3.54
CA GLY A 74 3.27 0.22 3.91
C GLY A 74 3.93 -0.50 5.07
N THR A 75 5.26 -0.54 5.11
CA THR A 75 6.06 -0.86 6.29
C THR A 75 7.38 -0.10 6.28
N VAL A 76 7.89 0.21 7.47
CA VAL A 76 9.25 0.74 7.68
C VAL A 76 10.32 -0.35 7.52
N ASP A 77 9.93 -1.62 7.66
CA ASP A 77 10.82 -2.76 7.44
C ASP A 77 11.34 -2.75 5.99
N GLN A 78 12.57 -3.21 5.76
CA GLN A 78 13.18 -3.26 4.42
C GLN A 78 12.58 -4.34 3.51
N ASP A 79 12.08 -5.41 4.13
CA ASP A 79 11.53 -6.58 3.45
C ASP A 79 10.02 -6.70 3.67
N ILE A 80 9.41 -7.58 2.88
CA ILE A 80 7.98 -7.92 3.01
C ILE A 80 7.79 -8.68 4.33
N ALA A 81 7.47 -7.96 5.40
CA ALA A 81 7.07 -8.55 6.68
C ALA A 81 5.66 -9.17 6.56
N TRP A 82 5.57 -10.37 5.95
CA TRP A 82 4.32 -11.07 5.61
C TRP A 82 3.37 -11.26 6.79
N SER A 83 3.90 -11.61 7.96
CA SER A 83 3.11 -11.80 9.18
C SER A 83 2.41 -10.54 9.67
N LYS A 84 2.86 -9.35 9.23
CA LYS A 84 2.25 -8.05 9.55
C LYS A 84 1.25 -7.60 8.48
N LEU A 85 1.19 -8.27 7.33
CA LEU A 85 0.24 -7.95 6.26
C LEU A 85 -1.13 -8.49 6.61
N LYS A 86 -2.07 -7.57 6.79
CA LYS A 86 -3.43 -7.88 7.18
C LYS A 86 -4.41 -7.15 6.29
N VAL A 87 -5.41 -7.88 5.81
CA VAL A 87 -6.60 -7.34 5.15
C VAL A 87 -7.70 -7.25 6.20
N SER A 88 -8.36 -6.10 6.30
CA SER A 88 -9.30 -5.84 7.39
C SER A 88 -10.77 -5.89 7.00
N SER A 89 -11.09 -5.80 5.72
CA SER A 89 -12.47 -5.78 5.24
C SER A 89 -12.76 -6.95 4.32
N ARG A 90 -13.99 -7.47 4.42
CA ARG A 90 -14.48 -8.50 3.49
C ARG A 90 -14.45 -8.01 2.04
N GLN A 91 -14.75 -6.73 1.81
CA GLN A 91 -14.73 -6.12 0.48
C GLN A 91 -13.34 -6.12 -0.15
N CYS A 92 -12.29 -5.81 0.63
CA CYS A 92 -10.91 -5.90 0.14
C CYS A 92 -10.53 -7.36 -0.15
N TYR A 93 -10.87 -8.30 0.75
CA TYR A 93 -10.69 -9.73 0.51
C TYR A 93 -11.32 -10.15 -0.82
N ASP A 94 -12.61 -9.85 -1.03
CA ASP A 94 -13.35 -10.26 -2.23
C ASP A 94 -12.72 -9.68 -3.50
N LYS A 95 -12.17 -8.46 -3.45
CA LYS A 95 -11.49 -7.86 -4.61
C LYS A 95 -10.14 -8.47 -4.91
N LEU A 96 -9.33 -8.76 -3.88
CA LEU A 96 -8.02 -9.39 -4.05
C LEU A 96 -8.16 -10.80 -4.66
N VAL A 97 -9.12 -11.60 -4.18
CA VAL A 97 -9.35 -12.94 -4.74
C VAL A 97 -9.91 -12.93 -6.16
N ASN A 98 -10.53 -11.81 -6.58
CA ASN A 98 -11.03 -11.58 -7.94
C ASN A 98 -10.04 -10.80 -8.83
N GLY A 99 -8.75 -10.77 -8.47
CA GLY A 99 -7.68 -10.28 -9.35
C GLY A 99 -7.20 -8.84 -9.11
N MET A 100 -7.70 -8.15 -8.08
CA MET A 100 -7.11 -6.87 -7.66
C MET A 100 -5.67 -7.09 -7.16
N GLY A 101 -4.74 -6.20 -7.55
CA GLY A 101 -3.35 -6.27 -7.10
C GLY A 101 -3.17 -5.77 -5.67
N LEU A 102 -2.15 -6.28 -4.98
CA LEU A 102 -1.67 -5.73 -3.71
C LEU A 102 -0.27 -5.15 -3.90
N ILE A 103 -0.08 -3.88 -3.55
CA ILE A 103 1.23 -3.23 -3.55
C ILE A 103 1.73 -3.14 -2.12
N ARG A 104 2.84 -3.84 -1.85
CA ARG A 104 3.57 -3.72 -0.59
C ARG A 104 4.73 -2.74 -0.77
N VAL A 105 4.70 -1.64 -0.04
CA VAL A 105 5.79 -0.65 -0.01
C VAL A 105 6.66 -0.91 1.23
N THR A 106 7.95 -1.14 1.04
CA THR A 106 8.94 -1.35 2.11
C THR A 106 9.94 -0.20 2.19
N GLY A 107 10.58 -0.05 3.35
CA GLY A 107 11.51 1.04 3.62
C GLY A 107 10.86 2.41 3.76
N ILE A 108 9.58 2.47 4.19
CA ILE A 108 8.88 3.75 4.39
C ILE A 108 9.68 4.66 5.33
N GLY A 109 9.87 5.91 4.90
CA GLY A 109 10.68 6.91 5.59
C GLY A 109 12.10 7.06 5.03
N GLN A 110 12.47 6.26 4.03
CA GLN A 110 13.76 6.35 3.34
C GLN A 110 13.58 6.94 1.95
N LEU A 111 14.65 7.54 1.40
CA LEU A 111 14.65 8.07 0.03
C LEU A 111 14.46 6.97 -1.01
N ARG A 112 15.07 5.81 -0.75
CA ARG A 112 14.99 4.63 -1.61
C ARG A 112 14.02 3.63 -0.99
N MET A 113 12.87 3.45 -1.63
CA MET A 113 11.83 2.50 -1.23
C MET A 113 11.68 1.39 -2.26
N LYS A 114 11.06 0.28 -1.88
CA LYS A 114 10.76 -0.82 -2.79
C LYS A 114 9.26 -1.08 -2.83
N LEU A 115 8.71 -1.15 -4.04
CA LEU A 115 7.31 -1.48 -4.29
C LEU A 115 7.24 -2.90 -4.83
N HIS A 116 6.56 -3.78 -4.11
CA HIS A 116 6.32 -5.15 -4.49
C HIS A 116 4.89 -5.32 -4.97
N PHE A 117 4.72 -5.77 -6.21
CA PHE A 117 3.44 -6.04 -6.84
C PHE A 117 3.10 -7.51 -6.68
N LEU A 118 2.03 -7.76 -5.93
CA LEU A 118 1.63 -9.08 -5.45
C LEU A 118 0.25 -9.46 -5.98
N LYS A 119 0.11 -10.71 -6.43
CA LYS A 119 -1.16 -11.28 -6.89
C LYS A 119 -1.64 -12.42 -5.99
N TYR A 120 -2.93 -12.43 -5.70
CA TYR A 120 -3.54 -13.52 -4.94
C TYR A 120 -3.49 -14.83 -5.73
N GLY A 121 -3.18 -15.94 -5.06
CA GLY A 121 -3.07 -17.27 -5.69
C GLY A 121 -1.73 -17.52 -6.38
N GLU A 122 -0.97 -16.47 -6.70
CA GLU A 122 0.39 -16.54 -7.26
C GLU A 122 1.45 -16.25 -6.19
N ASP A 123 1.38 -15.07 -5.57
CA ASP A 123 2.41 -14.58 -4.65
C ASP A 123 2.03 -14.75 -3.18
N PHE A 124 0.73 -14.77 -2.88
CA PHE A 124 0.23 -14.91 -1.53
C PHE A 124 -1.14 -15.61 -1.49
N LYS A 125 -1.48 -16.12 -0.30
CA LYS A 125 -2.82 -16.58 0.05
C LYS A 125 -3.33 -15.77 1.24
N LEU A 126 -4.64 -15.62 1.32
CA LEU A 126 -5.32 -15.04 2.47
C LEU A 126 -5.86 -16.18 3.32
N ILE A 127 -5.42 -16.24 4.56
CA ILE A 127 -5.96 -17.15 5.57
C ILE A 127 -6.87 -16.37 6.51
N PRO A 128 -8.05 -16.88 6.88
CA PRO A 128 -8.88 -16.26 7.91
C PRO A 128 -8.10 -16.14 9.22
N GLU A 129 -8.19 -14.98 9.88
CA GLU A 129 -7.68 -14.81 11.24
C GLU A 129 -8.83 -14.40 12.18
N PRO A 130 -8.90 -14.94 13.41
CA PRO A 130 -9.83 -14.44 14.43
C PRO A 130 -9.48 -12.98 14.79
N ARG A 131 -10.47 -12.09 14.87
CA ARG A 131 -10.26 -10.75 15.44
C ARG A 131 -11.27 -10.48 16.56
N TRP A 132 -10.74 -10.21 17.73
CA TRP A 132 -11.45 -9.80 18.92
C TRP A 132 -10.68 -8.67 19.59
N SER A 133 -11.40 -7.64 20.03
CA SER A 133 -10.83 -6.42 20.59
C SER A 133 -10.88 -6.41 22.12
N VAL A 134 -10.02 -5.59 22.71
CA VAL A 134 -9.80 -5.44 24.15
C VAL A 134 -10.98 -4.71 24.82
N VAL A 135 -11.38 -5.22 25.97
CA VAL A 135 -12.30 -4.57 26.90
C VAL A 135 -11.58 -4.20 28.18
N LYS A 136 -11.83 -2.99 28.69
CA LYS A 136 -11.40 -2.60 30.03
C LYS A 136 -12.32 -3.29 31.05
N ILE A 137 -11.75 -4.15 31.88
CA ILE A 137 -12.45 -4.72 33.05
C ILE A 137 -12.44 -3.66 34.15
N ARG A 138 -13.59 -3.44 34.81
CA ARG A 138 -13.73 -2.49 35.93
C ARG A 138 -13.11 -3.04 37.20
#